data_AF-A0A2A5AY05-F1
#
_entry.id   AF-A0A2A5AY05-F1
#
_cell.length_a   1.000
_cell.length_b   1.000
_cell.length_c   1.000
_cell.angle_alpha   90.00
_cell.angle_beta   90.00
_cell.angle_gamma   90.00
#
_symmetry.space_group_name_H-M   'P 1'
#
loop_
_entity.id
_entity.type
_entity.pdbx_description
1 polymer ?
#
loop_
_entity_poly.entity_id
_entity_poly.type
_entity_poly.pdbx_seq_one_letter_code
_entity_poly.pdbx_strand_id
1 'polypeptide(L)'
;MTEHKYDLDRRYQFEATADSACPVDHGTKVAIWMTGKCVVMHTCQVDENLSWQTNGGATITHFLVTSYPPEKHKAWVNVYSNSDMRPNYSKERADQCANDKRRACIKIEWTEGEGL
;
A
#
# COMPACT_ATOMS: atom_id res chain seq x y z
N MET A 1 -4.72 -9.52 1.93
CA MET A 1 -5.62 -8.85 0.99
C MET A 1 -6.15 -7.62 1.70
N THR A 2 -5.47 -6.50 1.50
CA THR A 2 -6.02 -5.21 1.89
C THR A 2 -7.23 -4.94 1.00
N GLU A 3 -8.37 -4.65 1.61
CA GLU A 3 -9.56 -4.25 0.87
C GLU A 3 -9.40 -2.79 0.46
N HIS A 4 -9.22 -2.55 -0.83
CA HIS A 4 -9.10 -1.20 -1.36
C HIS A 4 -10.48 -0.61 -1.66
N LYS A 5 -10.69 0.64 -1.22
CA LYS A 5 -11.96 1.36 -1.42
C LYS A 5 -12.28 1.67 -2.89
N TYR A 6 -11.27 1.71 -3.76
CA TYR A 6 -11.42 2.06 -5.17
C TYR A 6 -10.84 0.95 -6.04
N ASP A 7 -11.43 0.76 -7.21
CA ASP A 7 -10.99 -0.22 -8.19
C ASP A 7 -9.87 0.41 -9.05
N LEU A 8 -8.92 -0.43 -9.46
CA LEU A 8 -7.94 -0.06 -10.48
C LEU A 8 -8.63 0.23 -11.81
N ASP A 9 -8.08 1.18 -12.57
CA ASP A 9 -8.53 1.57 -13.91
C ASP A 9 -10.00 2.02 -14.00
N ARG A 10 -10.62 2.33 -12.86
CA ARG A 10 -11.96 2.90 -12.76
C ARG A 10 -11.88 4.40 -12.49
N ARG A 11 -12.65 5.17 -13.26
CA ARG A 11 -12.76 6.62 -13.10
C ARG A 11 -13.86 6.95 -12.09
N TYR A 12 -13.50 7.78 -11.11
CA TYR A 12 -14.39 8.27 -10.06
C TYR A 12 -14.58 9.77 -10.18
N GLN A 13 -15.81 10.25 -10.00
CA GLN A 13 -16.09 11.67 -9.89
C GLN A 13 -15.66 12.17 -8.50
N PHE A 14 -14.97 13.30 -8.47
CA PHE A 14 -14.41 13.88 -7.26
C PHE A 14 -14.13 15.35 -7.49
N GLU A 15 -14.87 16.22 -6.81
CA GLU A 15 -14.64 17.67 -6.86
C GLU A 15 -13.75 18.09 -5.71
N ALA A 16 -12.56 18.57 -6.04
CA ALA A 16 -11.54 18.97 -5.08
C ALA A 16 -10.71 20.14 -5.59
N THR A 17 -10.24 20.96 -4.67
CA THR A 17 -9.22 21.98 -4.92
C THR A 17 -7.84 21.43 -4.57
N ALA A 18 -6.79 22.21 -4.86
CA ALA A 18 -5.42 21.89 -4.46
C ALA A 18 -5.33 21.50 -2.97
N ASP A 19 -6.04 22.23 -2.09
CA ASP A 19 -5.95 22.02 -0.64
C ASP A 19 -6.81 20.86 -0.11
N SER A 20 -7.59 20.20 -0.97
CA SER A 20 -8.45 19.10 -0.56
C SER A 20 -7.62 17.84 -0.27
N ALA A 21 -8.04 17.06 0.72
CA ALA A 21 -7.40 15.79 1.05
C ALA A 21 -7.51 14.78 -0.11
N CYS A 22 -6.43 14.06 -0.39
CA CYS A 22 -6.45 12.92 -1.30
C CYS A 22 -7.32 11.79 -0.70
N PRO A 23 -8.31 11.26 -1.45
CA PRO A 23 -9.28 10.30 -0.93
C PRO A 23 -8.78 8.85 -0.96
N VAL A 24 -7.56 8.58 -1.43
CA VAL A 24 -6.95 7.25 -1.54
C VAL A 24 -5.79 7.08 -0.56
N ASP A 25 -5.39 5.83 -0.33
CA ASP A 25 -4.31 5.49 0.60
C ASP A 25 -2.97 6.08 0.18
N HIS A 26 -2.11 6.35 1.16
CA HIS A 26 -0.77 6.85 0.95
C HIS A 26 0.04 5.94 0.01
N GLY A 27 0.80 6.54 -0.93
CA GLY A 27 1.61 5.83 -1.91
C GLY A 27 0.84 5.30 -3.10
N THR A 28 -0.49 5.46 -3.11
CA THR A 28 -1.33 5.12 -4.26
C THR A 28 -1.08 6.10 -5.39
N LYS A 29 -0.89 5.58 -6.59
CA LYS A 29 -0.77 6.39 -7.82
C LYS A 29 -2.14 6.54 -8.46
N VAL A 30 -2.46 7.77 -8.82
CA VAL A 30 -3.71 8.14 -9.45
C VAL A 30 -3.47 9.01 -10.68
N ALA A 31 -4.33 8.87 -11.69
CA ALA A 31 -4.49 9.87 -12.75
C ALA A 31 -5.59 10.84 -12.32
N ILE A 32 -5.36 12.16 -12.43
CA ILE A 32 -6.35 13.19 -12.10
C ILE A 32 -6.74 14.02 -13.31
N TRP A 33 -8.02 14.37 -13.40
CA TRP A 33 -8.58 15.30 -14.39
C TRP A 33 -8.88 16.62 -13.72
N MET A 34 -8.37 17.69 -14.30
CA MET A 34 -8.56 19.06 -13.80
C MET A 34 -9.32 19.91 -14.81
N THR A 35 -10.17 20.81 -14.31
CA THR A 35 -10.90 21.77 -15.14
C THR A 35 -9.92 22.64 -15.93
N GLY A 36 -10.06 22.63 -17.26
CA GLY A 36 -9.25 23.46 -18.16
C GLY A 36 -7.77 23.04 -18.25
N LYS A 37 -7.39 21.85 -17.78
CA LYS A 37 -6.02 21.33 -17.82
C LYS A 37 -5.96 19.88 -18.30
N CYS A 38 -4.74 19.44 -18.61
CA CYS A 38 -4.47 18.06 -19.00
C CYS A 38 -4.61 17.10 -17.81
N VAL A 39 -4.72 15.81 -18.12
CA VAL A 39 -4.63 14.73 -17.13
C VAL A 39 -3.20 14.66 -16.60
N VAL A 40 -3.05 14.54 -15.28
CA VAL A 40 -1.74 14.45 -14.62
C VAL A 40 -1.68 13.21 -13.75
N MET A 41 -0.52 12.57 -13.72
CA MET A 41 -0.23 11.48 -12.79
C MET A 41 0.21 12.05 -11.45
N HIS A 42 -0.37 11.54 -10.36
CA HIS A 42 -0.08 11.98 -9.02
C HIS A 42 0.11 10.77 -8.09
N THR A 43 1.01 10.89 -7.11
CA THR A 43 1.20 9.92 -6.05
C THR A 43 0.79 10.58 -4.74
N CYS A 44 -0.20 10.03 -4.04
CA CYS A 44 -0.63 10.64 -2.77
C CYS A 44 0.45 10.48 -1.70
N GLN A 45 0.90 11.60 -1.12
CA GLN A 45 2.06 11.68 -0.21
C GLN A 45 1.67 11.58 1.27
N VAL A 46 2.67 11.27 2.13
CA VAL A 46 2.51 11.03 3.58
C VAL A 46 2.27 12.32 4.36
N ASP A 47 2.73 13.46 3.84
CA ASP A 47 2.85 14.65 4.67
C ASP A 47 1.49 15.18 5.13
N GLU A 48 1.48 15.75 6.32
CA GLU A 48 0.32 16.19 7.11
C GLU A 48 -0.63 17.14 6.36
N ASN A 49 -0.23 17.62 5.17
CA ASN A 49 -1.08 18.23 4.18
C ASN A 49 -1.31 17.23 3.03
N LEU A 50 -2.40 16.46 3.12
CA LEU A 50 -2.94 15.55 2.10
C LEU A 50 -3.39 16.29 0.81
N SER A 51 -2.81 17.45 0.50
CA SER A 51 -3.23 18.34 -0.56
C SER A 51 -2.75 17.84 -1.92
N TRP A 52 -3.62 17.97 -2.91
CA TRP A 52 -3.24 17.81 -4.29
C TRP A 52 -2.26 18.93 -4.65
N GLN A 53 -1.01 18.59 -4.99
CA GLN A 53 -0.04 19.56 -5.51
C GLN A 53 -0.39 20.01 -6.94
N THR A 54 -1.59 20.54 -7.13
CA THR A 54 -2.05 21.10 -8.40
C THR A 54 -1.73 22.59 -8.42
N ASN A 55 -0.78 22.97 -9.25
CA ASN A 55 -0.43 24.37 -9.43
C ASN A 55 -1.61 25.17 -10.04
N GLY A 56 -1.91 26.34 -9.48
CA GLY A 56 -2.72 27.38 -10.13
C GLY A 56 -4.23 27.14 -10.16
N GLY A 57 -4.86 26.94 -8.98
CA GLY A 57 -6.30 27.12 -8.75
C GLY A 57 -7.25 26.21 -9.54
N ALA A 58 -6.75 25.12 -10.12
CA ALA A 58 -7.57 24.21 -10.89
C ALA A 58 -8.36 23.28 -9.97
N THR A 59 -9.61 23.04 -10.32
CA THR A 59 -10.47 22.07 -9.64
C THR A 59 -10.26 20.70 -10.26
N ILE A 60 -9.95 19.70 -9.44
CA ILE A 60 -10.00 18.29 -9.81
C ILE A 60 -11.46 17.91 -9.93
N THR A 61 -11.80 17.19 -10.99
CA THR A 61 -13.17 16.74 -11.27
C THR A 61 -13.30 15.24 -11.19
N HIS A 62 -12.20 14.52 -11.47
CA HIS A 62 -12.15 13.07 -11.45
C HIS A 62 -10.77 12.57 -11.08
N PHE A 63 -10.72 11.36 -10.56
CA PHE A 63 -9.48 10.59 -10.45
C PHE A 63 -9.69 9.14 -10.87
N LEU A 64 -8.59 8.44 -11.12
CA LEU A 64 -8.54 7.01 -11.42
C LEU A 64 -7.33 6.42 -10.72
N VAL A 65 -7.51 5.29 -10.04
CA VAL A 65 -6.38 4.60 -9.41
C VAL A 65 -5.63 3.77 -10.45
N THR A 66 -4.34 4.05 -10.61
CA THR A 66 -3.47 3.32 -11.54
C THR A 66 -2.64 2.23 -10.88
N SER A 67 -2.33 2.39 -9.58
CA SER A 67 -1.64 1.35 -8.81
C SER A 67 -1.70 1.65 -7.32
N TYR A 68 -1.87 0.61 -6.51
CA TYR A 68 -1.66 0.67 -5.06
C TYR A 68 -0.17 0.56 -4.71
N PRO A 69 0.27 1.11 -3.56
CA PRO A 69 1.60 0.81 -3.06
C PRO A 69 1.71 -0.70 -2.82
N PRO A 70 2.87 -1.30 -3.09
CA PRO A 70 2.99 -2.73 -2.89
C PRO A 70 2.92 -3.08 -1.39
N GLU A 71 2.19 -4.14 -1.07
CA GLU A 71 2.03 -4.61 0.31
C GLU A 71 3.35 -5.20 0.81
N LYS A 72 3.89 -4.64 1.90
CA LYS A 72 5.05 -5.20 2.59
C LYS A 72 4.60 -6.20 3.64
N HIS A 73 5.04 -7.43 3.49
CA HIS A 73 4.77 -8.49 4.44
C HIS A 73 6.02 -8.83 5.24
N LYS A 74 5.79 -9.24 6.49
CA LYS A 74 6.81 -9.80 7.36
C LYS A 74 6.27 -11.08 7.96
N ALA A 75 7.13 -12.08 8.03
CA ALA A 75 6.86 -13.30 8.77
C ALA A 75 8.13 -13.81 9.47
N TRP A 76 7.91 -14.71 10.40
CA TRP A 76 8.93 -15.39 11.17
C TRP A 76 8.79 -16.89 10.98
N VAL A 77 9.91 -17.54 10.67
CA VAL A 77 9.96 -19.00 10.53
C VAL A 77 10.95 -19.53 11.55
N ASN A 78 10.53 -20.53 12.33
CA ASN A 78 11.45 -21.23 13.22
C ASN A 78 12.23 -22.28 12.42
N VAL A 79 13.55 -22.26 12.56
CA VAL A 79 14.49 -23.12 11.81
C VAL A 79 14.34 -24.59 12.22
N TYR A 80 13.86 -24.86 13.43
CA TYR A 80 13.74 -26.20 14.01
C TYR A 80 12.27 -26.66 14.12
N SER A 81 11.41 -26.29 13.16
CA SER A 81 10.02 -26.76 13.09
C SER A 81 9.92 -28.20 12.55
N ASN A 82 8.89 -28.94 12.98
CA ASN A 82 8.86 -30.41 12.88
C ASN A 82 8.49 -30.98 11.52
N SER A 83 7.86 -30.20 10.65
CA SER A 83 7.32 -30.76 9.40
C SER A 83 6.82 -29.73 8.39
N ASP A 84 6.46 -28.52 8.84
CA ASP A 84 6.14 -27.43 7.93
C ASP A 84 6.81 -26.14 8.42
N MET A 85 7.77 -25.62 7.65
CA MET A 85 8.33 -24.28 7.84
C MET A 85 7.29 -23.22 7.47
N ARG A 86 6.20 -23.14 8.25
CA ARG A 86 5.13 -22.17 7.98
C ARG A 86 5.53 -20.78 8.48
N PRO A 87 5.39 -19.74 7.64
CA PRO A 87 5.56 -18.36 8.08
C PRO A 87 4.53 -18.02 9.17
N ASN A 88 4.99 -17.44 10.27
CA ASN A 88 4.15 -16.91 11.34
C ASN A 88 4.22 -15.38 11.37
N TYR A 89 3.10 -14.72 11.62
CA TYR A 89 3.05 -13.24 11.66
C TYR A 89 3.79 -12.63 12.86
N SER A 90 4.21 -13.43 13.84
CA SER A 90 5.01 -12.98 14.99
C SER A 90 6.13 -13.97 15.32
N LYS A 91 7.21 -13.44 15.90
CA LYS A 91 8.36 -14.23 16.35
C LYS A 91 7.97 -15.16 17.50
N GLU A 92 7.13 -14.68 18.41
CA GLU A 92 6.69 -15.41 19.59
C GLU A 92 5.93 -16.67 19.19
N ARG A 93 5.08 -16.57 18.16
CA ARG A 93 4.32 -17.70 17.63
C ARG A 93 5.23 -18.68 16.88
N ALA A 94 6.22 -18.18 16.13
CA ALA A 94 7.24 -19.03 15.53
C ALA A 94 8.06 -19.80 16.58
N ASP A 95 8.47 -19.13 17.67
CA ASP A 95 9.23 -19.75 18.76
C ASP A 95 8.44 -20.82 19.54
N GLN A 96 7.12 -20.69 19.60
CA GLN A 96 6.23 -21.72 20.18
C GLN A 96 6.15 -22.99 19.32
N CYS A 97 6.43 -22.89 18.02
CA CYS A 97 6.44 -24.02 17.09
C CYS A 97 7.79 -24.76 17.03
N ALA A 98 8.75 -24.42 17.89
CA ALA A 98 10.06 -25.07 17.94
C ALA A 98 10.01 -26.44 18.63
N ASN A 99 10.62 -27.47 18.05
CA ASN A 99 10.61 -28.82 18.64
C ASN A 99 11.40 -28.93 19.95
N ASP A 100 12.60 -28.32 20.00
CA ASP A 100 13.67 -28.83 20.86
C ASP A 100 14.25 -27.79 21.81
N LYS A 101 13.46 -26.96 22.51
CA LYS A 101 13.95 -25.84 23.36
C LYS A 101 14.91 -24.84 22.64
N ARG A 102 15.27 -25.08 21.38
CA ARG A 102 16.16 -24.32 20.51
C ARG A 102 15.29 -23.35 19.72
N ARG A 103 15.37 -22.08 20.09
CA ARG A 103 14.59 -21.00 19.48
C ARG A 103 15.50 -20.21 18.55
N ALA A 104 15.48 -20.59 17.28
CA ALA A 104 16.12 -19.81 16.22
C ALA A 104 15.06 -19.49 15.18
N CYS A 105 14.77 -18.20 15.01
CA CYS A 105 13.82 -17.70 14.03
C CYS A 105 14.53 -16.85 12.99
N ILE A 106 14.13 -17.04 11.73
CA ILE A 106 14.51 -16.17 10.62
C ILE A 106 13.34 -15.24 10.35
N LYS A 107 13.64 -13.95 10.19
CA LYS A 107 12.68 -12.96 9.71
C LYS A 107 12.71 -12.97 8.19
N ILE A 108 11.55 -13.15 7.57
CA ILE A 108 11.37 -13.10 6.13
C ILE A 108 10.54 -11.85 5.85
N GLU A 109 11.05 -10.98 4.99
CA GLU A 109 10.35 -9.81 4.48
C GLU A 109 10.18 -9.98 2.98
N TRP A 110 8.98 -9.71 2.48
CA TRP A 110 8.71 -9.74 1.05
C TRP A 110 7.69 -8.68 0.69
N THR A 111 7.73 -8.26 -0.57
CA THR A 111 6.83 -7.26 -1.15
C THR A 111 5.93 -7.96 -2.15
N GLU A 112 4.61 -7.85 -2.02
CA GLU A 112 3.68 -8.42 -3.00
C GLU A 112 3.86 -7.73 -4.36
N GLY A 113 4.01 -8.51 -5.43
CA GLY A 113 4.22 -8.00 -6.79
C GLY A 113 5.69 -7.84 -7.21
N GLU A 114 6.65 -7.98 -6.29
CA GLU A 114 8.03 -8.28 -6.67
C GLU A 114 8.08 -9.78 -6.96
N GLY A 115 8.02 -10.16 -8.24
CA GLY A 115 8.15 -11.56 -8.66
C GLY A 115 9.42 -12.19 -8.09
N LEU A 116 9.38 -13.51 -7.84
CA LEU A 116 10.57 -14.30 -7.48
C LEU A 116 11.69 -14.15 -8.53
#